data_AF-A0A7S2RLS9-F1
#
_entry.id   AF-A0A7S2RLS9-F1
#
_cell.length_a   1.000
_cell.length_b   1.000
_cell.length_c   1.000
_cell.angle_alpha   90.00
_cell.angle_beta   90.00
_cell.angle_gamma   90.00
#
_symmetry.space_group_name_H-M   'P 1'
#
loop_
_entity.id
_entity.type
_entity.pdbx_description
1 polymer ?
#
loop_
_entity_poly.entity_id
_entity_poly.type
_entity_poly.pdbx_seq_one_letter_code
_entity_poly.pdbx_strand_id
1 'polypeptide(L)'
;ELIQCMAYIRSSANELAGDSSITRSLWISAGTEGYFIPRSEIAIDWMATGEVAFSFKAERAGPYSIATKYTAGYARKSVGEVVNIAVEADDLVSSVGFSCDSTVVAGSTFACQISPYDAYGNPIPASKLSSASFTVSAFAAT
;
A
#
# COMPACT_ATOMS: atom_id res chain seq x y z
N GLU A 1 -4.32 -8.26 -0.81
CA GLU A 1 -4.25 -8.76 0.59
C GLU A 1 -5.04 -7.83 1.53
N LEU A 2 -5.49 -8.31 2.70
CA LEU A 2 -6.14 -7.46 3.70
C LEU A 2 -5.09 -6.98 4.69
N ILE A 3 -4.87 -5.68 4.78
CA ILE A 3 -3.91 -5.09 5.72
C ILE A 3 -4.60 -4.93 7.06
N GLN A 4 -4.02 -5.51 8.10
CA GLN A 4 -4.49 -5.38 9.47
C GLN A 4 -3.60 -4.39 10.22
N CYS A 5 -4.24 -3.45 10.90
CA CYS A 5 -3.56 -2.45 11.70
C CYS A 5 -4.18 -2.40 13.09
N MET A 6 -3.33 -2.18 14.10
CA MET A 6 -3.76 -2.02 15.49
C MET A 6 -3.49 -0.58 15.92
N ALA A 7 -4.51 0.07 16.46
CA ALA A 7 -4.41 1.39 17.05
C ALA A 7 -4.63 1.30 18.56
N TYR A 8 -3.74 1.93 19.33
CA TYR A 8 -3.85 2.04 20.78
C TYR A 8 -4.31 3.44 21.16
N ILE A 9 -5.48 3.54 21.78
CA ILE A 9 -6.01 4.83 22.23
C ILE A 9 -5.52 5.09 23.66
N ARG A 10 -4.70 6.15 23.82
CA ARG A 10 -4.12 6.57 25.10
C ARG A 10 -4.63 7.95 25.51
N SER A 11 -4.67 8.22 26.82
CA SER A 11 -5.01 9.56 27.33
C SER A 11 -3.85 10.54 27.15
N SER A 12 -4.08 11.83 27.44
CA SER A 12 -3.04 12.86 27.44
C SER A 12 -1.90 12.61 28.45
N ALA A 13 -2.11 11.72 29.43
CA ALA A 13 -1.10 11.29 30.40
C ALA A 13 -0.30 10.05 29.94
N ASN A 14 -0.47 9.58 28.69
CA ASN A 14 0.12 8.37 28.11
C ASN A 14 -0.29 7.04 28.80
N GLU A 15 -1.23 7.11 29.73
CA GLU A 15 -1.90 5.95 30.31
C GLU A 15 -2.86 5.34 29.28
N LEU A 16 -3.12 4.02 29.37
CA LEU A 16 -4.23 3.42 28.63
C LEU A 16 -5.49 4.23 29.00
N ALA A 17 -6.16 4.80 28.01
CA ALA A 17 -7.21 5.77 28.26
C ALA A 17 -8.31 5.13 29.11
N GLY A 18 -8.41 5.56 30.36
CA GLY A 18 -9.37 5.04 31.35
C GLY A 18 -10.43 6.05 31.77
N ASP A 19 -10.56 7.19 31.09
CA ASP A 19 -11.47 8.25 31.53
C ASP A 19 -12.41 8.78 30.45
N SER A 20 -13.68 8.79 30.85
CA SER A 20 -14.97 9.17 30.28
C SER A 20 -15.09 10.52 29.55
N SER A 21 -13.99 11.19 29.22
CA SER A 21 -14.01 12.59 28.74
C SER A 21 -14.10 12.76 27.22
N ILE A 22 -14.01 11.68 26.44
CA ILE A 22 -14.16 11.72 24.98
C ILE A 22 -15.47 11.03 24.58
N THR A 23 -16.58 11.74 24.70
CA THR A 23 -17.92 11.33 24.20
C THR A 23 -18.07 11.56 22.69
N ARG A 24 -16.99 11.40 21.93
CA ARG A 24 -16.94 11.82 20.52
C ARG A 24 -16.41 10.71 19.63
N SER A 25 -16.95 10.61 18.42
CA SER A 25 -16.56 9.60 17.44
C SER A 25 -15.09 9.73 17.06
N LEU A 26 -14.34 8.62 17.17
CA LEU A 26 -13.01 8.47 16.58
C LEU A 26 -13.16 7.92 15.17
N TRP A 27 -12.38 8.47 14.25
CA TRP A 27 -12.30 8.05 12.86
C TRP A 27 -10.86 7.66 12.55
N ILE A 28 -10.64 6.41 12.17
CA ILE A 28 -9.35 5.94 11.68
C ILE A 28 -9.50 5.68 10.19
N SER A 29 -8.57 6.19 9.38
CA SER A 29 -8.60 6.01 7.93
C SER A 29 -7.21 5.80 7.33
N ALA A 30 -7.17 5.11 6.19
CA ALA A 30 -5.97 4.92 5.38
C ALA A 30 -6.10 5.67 4.05
N GLY A 31 -4.97 6.22 3.59
CA GLY A 31 -4.87 6.91 2.31
C GLY A 31 -3.49 6.72 1.68
N THR A 32 -3.36 7.04 0.40
CA THR A 32 -2.10 7.03 -0.34
C THR A 32 -2.06 8.24 -1.26
N GLU A 33 -0.91 8.91 -1.36
CA GLU A 33 -0.71 10.07 -2.26
C GLU A 33 -1.77 11.19 -2.10
N GLY A 34 -2.26 11.40 -0.87
CA GLY A 34 -3.32 12.38 -0.59
C GLY A 34 -4.74 11.91 -0.95
N TYR A 35 -4.90 10.70 -1.49
CA TYR A 35 -6.18 10.05 -1.76
C TYR A 35 -6.62 9.19 -0.57
N PHE A 36 -7.90 9.29 -0.22
CA PHE A 36 -8.52 8.47 0.82
C PHE A 36 -9.02 7.14 0.24
N ILE A 37 -8.69 6.02 0.88
CA ILE A 37 -9.21 4.71 0.46
C ILE A 37 -10.66 4.56 0.94
N PRO A 38 -11.64 4.41 0.03
CA PRO A 38 -13.02 4.16 0.41
C PRO A 38 -13.14 2.91 1.29
N ARG A 39 -13.97 2.97 2.35
CA ARG A 39 -14.21 1.87 3.31
C ARG A 39 -13.01 1.48 4.19
N SER A 40 -11.93 2.25 4.20
CA SER A 40 -10.87 2.15 5.23
C SER A 40 -11.22 2.89 6.53
N GLU A 41 -12.37 3.55 6.56
CA GLU A 41 -12.81 4.41 7.66
C GLU A 41 -13.60 3.60 8.70
N ILE A 42 -13.10 3.55 9.93
CA ILE A 42 -13.83 3.02 11.08
C ILE A 42 -14.24 4.16 11.98
N ALA A 43 -15.54 4.25 12.27
CA ALA A 43 -16.12 5.13 13.27
C ALA A 43 -16.28 4.39 14.59
N ILE A 44 -15.81 4.98 15.68
CA ILE A 44 -15.95 4.44 17.05
C ILE A 44 -16.76 5.44 17.84
N ASP A 45 -18.07 5.20 17.96
CA ASP A 45 -19.03 6.16 18.51
C ASP A 45 -19.11 6.16 20.05
N TRP A 46 -18.54 5.16 20.69
CA TRP A 46 -18.48 5.03 22.15
C TRP A 46 -17.11 4.49 22.47
N MET A 47 -16.29 5.26 23.19
CA MET A 47 -14.92 4.82 23.49
C MET A 47 -14.96 3.63 24.44
N ALA A 48 -15.02 2.43 23.86
CA ALA A 48 -14.47 1.24 24.49
C ALA A 48 -12.96 1.47 24.58
N THR A 49 -12.48 1.53 25.82
CA THR A 49 -11.07 1.61 26.15
C THR A 49 -10.33 0.39 25.56
N GLY A 50 -9.18 0.59 24.92
CA GLY A 50 -8.31 -0.52 24.54
C GLY A 50 -7.83 -0.51 23.10
N GLU A 51 -7.52 -1.70 22.61
CA GLU A 51 -6.99 -1.94 21.27
C GLU A 51 -8.11 -1.92 20.24
N VAL A 52 -7.92 -1.12 19.19
CA VAL A 52 -8.82 -1.09 18.04
C VAL A 52 -8.10 -1.69 16.85
N ALA A 53 -8.61 -2.82 16.38
CA ALA A 53 -8.21 -3.38 15.10
C ALA A 53 -9.01 -2.68 13.98
N PHE A 54 -8.30 -2.24 12.96
CA PHE A 54 -8.92 -1.85 11.69
C PHE A 54 -8.21 -2.55 10.54
N SER A 55 -8.91 -2.71 9.43
CA SER A 55 -8.33 -3.33 8.25
C SER A 55 -8.85 -2.69 6.99
N PHE A 56 -8.02 -2.71 5.96
CA PHE A 56 -8.40 -2.23 4.64
C PHE A 56 -7.72 -3.07 3.57
N LYS A 57 -8.32 -3.09 2.37
CA LYS A 57 -7.71 -3.71 1.20
C LYS A 57 -6.93 -2.63 0.45
N ALA A 58 -5.61 -2.78 0.36
CA ALA A 58 -4.83 -1.95 -0.55
C ALA A 58 -5.16 -2.32 -1.99
N GLU A 59 -5.40 -1.31 -2.83
CA GLU A 59 -5.66 -1.48 -4.26
C GLU A 59 -4.38 -1.45 -5.10
N ARG A 60 -3.28 -0.89 -4.57
CA ARG A 60 -1.98 -0.75 -5.23
C ARG A 60 -0.84 -0.91 -4.24
N ALA A 61 0.33 -1.26 -4.75
CA ALA A 61 1.57 -1.19 -4.00
C ALA A 61 2.01 0.28 -3.83
N GLY A 62 2.71 0.59 -2.74
CA GLY A 62 3.26 1.92 -2.49
C GLY A 62 3.07 2.41 -1.06
N PRO A 63 3.37 3.70 -0.81
CA PRO A 63 3.25 4.30 0.50
C PRO A 63 1.78 4.55 0.86
N TYR A 64 1.42 4.18 2.09
CA TYR A 64 0.13 4.48 2.69
C TYR A 64 0.31 5.22 4.00
N SER A 65 -0.55 6.20 4.24
CA SER A 65 -0.63 6.98 5.47
C SER A 65 -1.92 6.65 6.20
N ILE A 66 -1.80 6.33 7.48
CA ILE A 66 -2.89 6.07 8.40
C ILE A 66 -3.03 7.29 9.29
N ALA A 67 -4.22 7.89 9.30
CA ALA A 67 -4.52 9.07 10.09
C ALA A 67 -5.71 8.80 11.02
N THR A 68 -5.61 9.34 12.24
CA THR A 68 -6.69 9.30 13.20
C THR A 68 -7.27 10.70 13.39
N LYS A 69 -8.60 10.80 13.43
CA LYS A 69 -9.32 12.05 13.64
C LYS A 69 -10.41 11.85 14.68
N TYR A 70 -10.70 12.87 15.47
CA TYR A 70 -11.87 12.91 16.35
C TYR A 70 -12.82 14.02 15.91
N THR A 71 -14.12 13.80 16.12
CA THR A 71 -15.10 14.88 15.97
C THR A 71 -14.97 15.86 17.12
N ALA A 72 -15.04 17.17 16.89
CA ALA A 72 -15.10 18.22 17.90
C ALA A 72 -16.10 19.30 17.43
N GLY A 73 -17.33 19.25 17.92
CA GLY A 73 -18.46 19.98 17.36
C GLY A 73 -18.81 19.42 15.99
N TYR A 74 -18.83 20.28 14.97
CA TYR A 74 -19.06 19.90 13.57
C TYR A 74 -17.76 19.60 12.79
N ALA A 75 -16.58 19.76 13.40
CA ALA A 75 -15.29 19.60 12.72
C ALA A 75 -14.62 18.27 13.07
N ARG A 76 -13.92 17.66 12.10
CA ARG A 76 -12.98 16.55 12.32
C ARG A 76 -11.57 17.13 12.54
N LYS A 77 -10.92 16.78 13.65
CA LYS A 77 -9.54 17.22 13.97
C LYS A 77 -8.60 16.01 14.05
N SER A 78 -7.39 16.15 13.53
CA SER A 78 -6.37 15.10 13.59
C SER A 78 -5.88 14.88 15.02
N VAL A 79 -5.60 13.63 15.36
CA VAL A 79 -5.09 13.19 16.67
C VAL A 79 -3.95 12.21 16.44
N GLY A 80 -2.89 12.37 17.23
CA GLY A 80 -1.72 11.51 17.16
C GLY A 80 -0.87 11.75 15.92
N GLU A 81 0.13 10.90 15.75
CA GLU A 81 1.02 10.89 14.61
C GLU A 81 0.38 10.15 13.41
N VAL A 82 0.68 10.59 12.20
CA VAL A 82 0.33 9.85 10.98
C VAL A 82 1.32 8.70 10.81
N VAL A 83 0.82 7.47 10.82
CA VAL A 83 1.66 6.28 10.61
C VAL A 83 1.81 6.04 9.12
N ASN A 84 3.05 5.88 8.65
CA ASN A 84 3.33 5.55 7.26
C ASN A 84 3.76 4.09 7.13
N ILE A 85 3.14 3.37 6.21
CA ILE A 85 3.48 1.99 5.87
C ILE A 85 3.76 1.88 4.37
N ALA A 86 4.55 0.90 3.98
CA ALA A 86 4.78 0.55 2.58
C ALA A 86 4.09 -0.78 2.28
N VAL A 87 3.25 -0.79 1.25
CA VAL A 87 2.63 -2.01 0.73
C VAL A 87 3.43 -2.47 -0.46
N GLU A 88 3.91 -3.71 -0.41
CA GLU A 88 4.63 -4.29 -1.53
C GLU A 88 3.68 -4.81 -2.61
N ALA A 89 4.18 -4.92 -3.84
CA ALA A 89 3.46 -5.58 -4.92
C ALA A 89 3.28 -7.07 -4.59
N ASP A 90 2.17 -7.64 -5.09
CA ASP A 90 1.91 -9.07 -4.98
C ASP A 90 2.99 -9.85 -5.73
N ASP A 91 3.37 -11.00 -5.19
CA ASP A 91 4.39 -11.87 -5.78
C ASP A 91 3.83 -12.63 -7.00
N LEU A 92 2.50 -12.69 -7.13
CA LEU A 92 1.85 -13.34 -8.26
C LEU A 92 1.87 -12.45 -9.52
N VAL A 93 2.68 -12.86 -10.49
CA VAL A 93 2.73 -12.24 -11.81
C VAL A 93 1.39 -12.45 -12.52
N SER A 94 0.72 -11.37 -12.91
CA SER A 94 -0.51 -11.41 -13.72
C SER A 94 -0.27 -10.98 -15.17
N SER A 95 0.71 -10.13 -15.42
CA SER A 95 1.08 -9.70 -16.77
C SER A 95 2.57 -9.39 -16.86
N VAL A 96 3.08 -9.32 -18.10
CA VAL A 96 4.50 -9.10 -18.35
C VAL A 96 4.66 -8.11 -19.50
N GLY A 97 5.39 -7.03 -19.24
CA GLY A 97 5.88 -6.11 -20.26
C GLY A 97 7.20 -6.60 -20.84
N PHE A 98 7.37 -6.41 -22.14
CA PHE A 98 8.57 -6.80 -22.88
C PHE A 98 9.15 -5.59 -23.61
N SER A 99 10.43 -5.31 -23.39
CA SER A 99 11.14 -4.24 -24.09
C SER A 99 12.50 -4.75 -24.56
N CYS A 100 12.79 -4.62 -25.84
CA CYS A 100 14.08 -4.96 -26.43
C CYS A 100 14.57 -3.82 -27.30
N ASP A 101 15.86 -3.84 -27.61
CA ASP A 101 16.42 -2.99 -28.65
C ASP A 101 15.70 -3.24 -29.99
N SER A 102 15.20 -2.16 -30.59
CA SER A 102 14.46 -2.22 -31.86
C SER A 102 15.37 -2.43 -33.08
N THR A 103 16.68 -2.27 -32.91
CA THR A 103 17.68 -2.45 -33.96
C THR A 103 18.84 -3.24 -33.39
N VAL A 104 19.06 -4.44 -33.93
CA VAL A 104 20.12 -5.35 -33.49
C VAL A 104 20.94 -5.78 -34.70
N VAL A 105 22.26 -5.83 -34.55
CA VAL A 105 23.15 -6.28 -35.63
C VAL A 105 22.99 -7.79 -35.80
N ALA A 106 22.84 -8.25 -37.05
CA ALA A 106 22.71 -9.67 -37.35
C ALA A 106 23.88 -10.48 -36.76
N GLY A 107 23.56 -11.61 -36.13
CA GLY A 107 24.54 -12.45 -35.42
C GLY A 107 25.01 -11.91 -34.08
N SER A 108 24.48 -10.79 -33.58
CA SER A 108 24.82 -10.24 -32.27
C SER A 108 23.86 -10.74 -31.19
N THR A 109 24.35 -10.84 -29.95
CA THR A 109 23.50 -11.02 -28.77
C THR A 109 22.95 -9.67 -28.34
N PHE A 110 21.66 -9.61 -28.04
CA PHE A 110 21.01 -8.44 -27.44
C PHE A 110 20.23 -8.84 -26.19
N ALA A 111 19.98 -7.87 -25.32
CA ALA A 111 19.23 -8.07 -24.10
C ALA A 111 17.80 -7.52 -24.25
N CYS A 112 16.85 -8.21 -23.64
CA CYS A 112 15.48 -7.72 -23.48
C CYS A 112 15.20 -7.55 -21.99
N GLN A 113 14.57 -6.44 -21.65
CA GLN A 113 14.02 -6.22 -20.33
C GLN A 113 12.62 -6.82 -20.26
N ILE A 114 12.44 -7.71 -19.28
CA ILE A 114 11.15 -8.27 -18.90
C ILE A 114 10.72 -7.59 -17.61
N SER A 115 9.56 -6.94 -17.63
CA SER A 115 8.99 -6.25 -16.47
C SER A 115 7.67 -6.91 -16.09
N PRO A 116 7.63 -7.77 -15.06
CA PRO A 116 6.39 -8.37 -14.60
C PRO A 116 5.57 -7.39 -13.75
N TYR A 117 4.25 -7.54 -13.83
CA TYR A 117 3.27 -6.77 -13.06
C TYR A 117 2.27 -7.71 -12.39
N ASP A 118 1.81 -7.31 -11.20
CA ASP A 118 0.72 -8.01 -10.50
C ASP A 118 -0.65 -7.76 -11.15
N ALA A 119 -1.71 -8.36 -10.60
CA ALA A 119 -3.08 -8.23 -11.10
C ALA A 119 -3.65 -6.80 -11.04
N TYR A 120 -2.97 -5.89 -10.34
CA TYR A 120 -3.35 -4.49 -10.18
C TYR A 120 -2.46 -3.54 -11.00
N GLY A 121 -1.50 -4.08 -11.77
CA GLY A 121 -0.58 -3.32 -12.60
C GLY A 121 0.62 -2.75 -11.85
N ASN A 122 0.90 -3.20 -10.63
CA ASN A 122 2.09 -2.77 -9.90
C ASN A 122 3.32 -3.54 -10.40
N PRO A 123 4.47 -2.89 -10.63
CA PRO A 123 5.69 -3.59 -11.03
C PRO A 123 6.20 -4.47 -9.90
N ILE A 124 6.48 -5.74 -10.21
CA ILE A 124 7.02 -6.69 -9.24
C ILE A 124 8.54 -6.49 -9.17
N PRO A 125 9.12 -6.23 -7.98
CA PRO A 125 10.54 -5.94 -7.85
C PRO A 125 11.41 -7.14 -8.26
N ALA A 126 12.52 -6.86 -8.94
CA ALA A 126 13.42 -7.88 -9.46
C ALA A 126 14.00 -8.82 -8.39
N SER A 127 14.07 -8.37 -7.13
CA SER A 127 14.47 -9.21 -5.98
C SER A 127 13.55 -10.40 -5.73
N LYS A 128 12.31 -10.35 -6.22
CA LYS A 128 11.32 -11.43 -6.10
C LYS A 128 11.26 -12.32 -7.35
N LEU A 129 12.08 -12.03 -8.36
CA LEU A 129 12.05 -12.74 -9.63
C LEU A 129 13.25 -13.69 -9.76
N SER A 130 12.95 -14.92 -10.16
CA SER A 130 13.98 -15.83 -10.67
C SER A 130 14.46 -15.30 -12.02
N SER A 131 15.76 -15.00 -12.13
CA SER A 131 16.35 -14.55 -13.40
C SER A 131 16.52 -15.74 -14.36
N ALA A 132 16.11 -15.56 -15.62
CA ALA A 132 16.38 -16.49 -16.70
C ALA A 132 16.96 -15.72 -17.89
N SER A 133 18.11 -16.15 -18.39
CA SER A 133 18.73 -15.61 -19.60
C SER A 133 18.41 -16.51 -20.78
N PHE A 134 17.98 -15.91 -21.89
CA PHE A 134 17.83 -16.61 -23.17
C PHE A 134 18.51 -15.80 -24.27
N THR A 135 19.04 -16.49 -25.28
CA THR A 135 19.69 -15.86 -26.44
C THR A 135 18.72 -15.84 -27.60
N VAL A 136 18.54 -14.67 -28.22
CA VAL A 136 17.78 -14.50 -29.45
C VAL A 136 18.73 -14.19 -30.59
N SER A 137 18.74 -15.02 -31.62
CA SER A 137 19.53 -14.79 -32.84
C SER A 137 18.66 -14.11 -33.90
N ALA A 138 19.03 -12.91 -34.31
CA ALA A 138 18.40 -12.22 -35.43
C ALA A 138 19.07 -12.65 -36.76
N PHE A 139 18.24 -13.06 -37.73
CA PHE A 139 18.66 -13.35 -39.10
C PHE A 139 18.13 -12.25 -40.02
N ALA A 140 18.93 -11.84 -41.01
CA ALA A 140 18.47 -10.93 -42.05
C ALA A 140 17.40 -11.66 -42.90
N ALA A 141 16.24 -11.02 -43.08
CA ALA A 141 15.25 -11.49 -44.05
C ALA A 141 15.82 -11.24 -45.46
N THR A 142 16.10 -12.33 -46.19
CA THR A 142 16.51 -12.31 -47.60
C THR A 142 15.34 -12.08 -48.53
#